data_AF-A0A662RN13-F1
#
_entry.id   AF-A0A662RN13-F1
#
_cell.length_a   1.000
_cell.length_b   1.000
_cell.length_c   1.000
_cell.angle_alpha   90.00
_cell.angle_beta   90.00
_cell.angle_gamma   90.00
#
_symmetry.space_group_name_H-M   'P 1'
#
loop_
_entity.id
_entity.type
_entity.pdbx_description
1 polymer ?
#
loop_
_entity_poly.entity_id
_entity_poly.type
_entity_poly.pdbx_seq_one_letter_code
_entity_poly.pdbx_strand_id
1 'polypeptide(L)'
;MWLAHLIDVINSEELEVPVRETGVLTSYLKLDAPGAYNISGYVLYGGKKTGKRSIQLEVGSPKRHFPLPAIGAAGTLIAIILTLIIFKINVVRLHNR
;
A
#
# COMPACT_ATOMS: atom_id res chain seq x y z
N MET A 1 -6.47 -6.38 27.61
CA MET A 1 -5.15 -5.80 27.98
C MET A 1 -4.27 -5.89 26.75
N TRP A 2 -4.08 -4.79 26.02
CA TRP A 2 -3.28 -4.80 24.79
C TRP A 2 -1.80 -4.74 25.17
N LEU A 3 -1.05 -5.81 24.91
CA LEU A 3 0.39 -5.86 25.12
C LEU A 3 1.06 -5.06 23.99
N ALA A 4 1.60 -3.88 24.32
CA ALA A 4 2.44 -3.15 23.39
C ALA A 4 3.77 -3.91 23.23
N HIS A 5 3.93 -4.62 22.12
CA HIS A 5 5.19 -5.29 21.79
C HIS A 5 6.12 -4.32 21.07
N LEU A 6 7.38 -4.25 21.51
CA LEU A 6 8.44 -3.54 20.80
C LEU A 6 8.72 -4.29 19.49
N ILE A 7 8.53 -3.60 18.37
CA ILE A 7 8.69 -4.19 17.04
C ILE A 7 10.12 -4.01 16.53
N ASP A 8 10.72 -2.84 16.73
CA ASP A 8 12.08 -2.55 16.27
C ASP A 8 12.71 -1.35 17.02
N VAL A 9 14.04 -1.21 16.92
CA VAL A 9 14.82 -0.07 17.40
C VAL A 9 15.75 0.41 16.29
N ILE A 10 15.57 1.65 15.85
CA ILE A 10 16.44 2.31 14.87
C ILE A 10 17.35 3.32 15.57
N ASN A 11 18.58 3.43 15.08
CA ASN A 11 19.53 4.46 15.48
C ASN A 11 19.90 5.29 14.25
N SER A 12 20.01 6.61 14.42
CA SER A 12 20.53 7.49 13.38
C SER A 12 22.05 7.51 13.42
N GLU A 13 22.66 7.95 12.32
CA GLU A 13 24.06 8.39 12.35
C GLU A 13 24.21 9.58 13.29
N GLU A 14 25.43 9.76 13.82
CA GLU A 14 25.74 10.92 14.65
C GLU A 14 25.84 12.17 13.77
N LEU A 15 25.26 13.27 14.24
CA LEU A 15 25.30 14.56 13.55
C LEU A 15 25.91 15.60 14.49
N GLU A 16 27.03 16.17 14.06
CA GLU A 16 27.63 17.31 14.73
C GLU A 16 26.82 18.58 14.41
N VAL A 17 26.31 19.25 15.43
CA VAL A 17 25.46 20.45 15.28
C VAL A 17 26.21 21.67 15.83
N PRO A 18 26.54 22.67 15.00
CA PRO A 18 27.21 23.88 15.46
C PRO A 18 26.40 24.64 16.52
N VAL A 19 27.09 25.47 17.30
CA VAL A 19 26.48 26.24 18.39
C VAL A 19 25.40 27.16 17.85
N ARG A 20 24.18 27.08 18.43
CA ARG A 20 22.97 27.84 18.04
C ARG A 20 22.39 27.47 16.67
N GLU A 21 22.85 26.40 16.06
CA GLU A 21 22.25 25.89 14.82
C GLU A 21 21.26 24.75 15.10
N THR A 22 20.44 24.44 14.09
CA THR A 22 19.50 23.33 14.13
C THR A 22 19.92 22.28 13.11
N GLY A 23 20.14 21.06 13.58
CA GLY A 23 20.39 19.89 12.74
C GLY A 23 19.13 19.02 12.62
N VAL A 24 19.00 18.33 11.49
CA VAL A 24 17.93 17.33 11.27
C VAL A 24 18.57 15.96 11.13
N LEU A 25 18.24 15.07 12.06
CA LEU A 25 18.56 13.65 11.97
C LEU A 25 17.37 12.92 11.35
N THR A 26 17.61 12.25 10.23
CA THR A 26 16.59 11.44 9.55
C THR A 26 16.93 9.97 9.75
N SER A 27 15.91 9.16 10.04
CA SER A 27 16.04 7.70 10.09
C SER A 27 14.83 7.07 9.43
N TYR A 28 15.05 5.93 8.79
CA TYR A 28 14.03 5.22 8.03
C TYR A 28 13.72 3.91 8.72
N LEU A 29 12.42 3.67 8.95
CA LEU A 29 11.90 2.39 9.42
C LEU A 29 10.88 1.89 8.43
N LYS A 30 11.04 0.65 7.97
CA LYS A 30 10.09 -0.02 7.10
C LYS A 30 9.07 -0.78 7.96
N LEU A 31 7.79 -0.53 7.72
CA LEU A 31 6.68 -1.25 8.37
C LEU A 31 6.04 -2.17 7.33
N ASP A 32 6.24 -3.48 7.48
CA ASP A 32 5.78 -4.47 6.49
C ASP A 32 4.33 -4.92 6.70
N ALA A 33 3.79 -4.77 7.92
CA ALA A 33 2.44 -5.16 8.25
C ALA A 33 1.51 -3.93 8.40
N PRO A 34 0.25 -4.05 7.98
CA PRO A 34 -0.75 -3.04 8.27
C PRO A 34 -1.14 -3.08 9.76
N GLY A 35 -1.47 -1.92 10.33
CA GLY A 35 -1.95 -1.79 11.70
C GLY A 35 -1.59 -0.46 12.37
N ALA A 36 -1.94 -0.37 13.66
CA ALA A 36 -1.67 0.79 14.51
C ALA A 36 -0.27 0.68 15.12
N TYR A 37 0.56 1.70 14.88
CA TYR A 37 1.91 1.78 15.41
C TYR A 37 2.09 3.02 16.29
N ASN A 38 2.86 2.85 17.36
CA ASN A 38 3.34 3.95 18.19
C ASN A 38 4.86 4.02 18.10
N ILE A 39 5.38 5.08 17.47
CA ILE A 39 6.81 5.32 17.36
C ILE A 39 7.20 6.29 18.46
N SER A 40 8.11 5.87 19.33
CA SER A 40 8.71 6.76 20.32
C SER A 40 10.20 6.90 20.12
N GLY A 41 10.71 8.11 20.32
CA GLY A 41 12.14 8.40 20.21
C GLY A 41 12.62 9.47 21.17
N TYR A 42 13.94 9.53 21.34
CA TYR A 42 14.68 10.60 22.00
C TYR A 42 15.98 10.82 21.25
N VAL A 43 16.61 11.98 21.47
CA VAL A 43 17.93 12.31 20.91
C VAL A 43 18.96 12.27 22.02
N LEU A 44 20.17 11.80 21.72
CA LEU A 44 21.33 11.96 22.60
C LEU A 44 22.07 13.23 22.19
N TYR A 45 22.19 14.18 23.11
CA TYR A 45 22.90 15.43 22.88
C TYR A 45 23.90 15.67 24.02
N GLY A 46 25.19 15.71 23.71
CA GLY A 46 26.25 15.86 24.71
C GLY A 46 26.21 14.77 25.80
N GLY A 47 25.90 13.53 25.43
CA GLY A 47 25.76 12.39 26.36
C GLY A 47 24.46 12.38 27.19
N LYS A 48 23.58 13.36 27.03
CA LYS A 48 22.29 13.44 27.75
C LYS A 48 21.12 13.11 26.83
N LYS A 49 20.15 12.35 27.35
CA LYS A 49 18.90 12.07 26.63
C LYS A 49 17.98 13.29 26.67
N THR A 50 17.46 13.68 25.51
CA THR A 50 16.39 14.67 25.43
C THR A 50 15.05 14.06 25.85
N GLY A 51 14.02 14.90 25.96
CA GLY A 51 12.67 14.45 26.27
C GLY A 51 12.13 13.47 25.22
N LYS A 52 11.50 12.39 25.69
CA LYS A 52 10.87 11.39 24.81
C LYS A 52 9.67 12.01 24.09
N ARG A 53 9.60 11.83 22.78
CA ARG A 53 8.43 12.16 21.96
C ARG A 53 7.85 10.88 21.37
N SER A 54 6.53 10.88 21.15
CA SER A 54 5.82 9.74 20.57
C SER A 54 4.84 10.23 19.52
N ILE A 55 4.73 9.47 18.43
CA ILE A 55 3.74 9.66 17.37
C ILE A 55 2.98 8.36 17.16
N GLN A 56 1.69 8.47 16.88
CA GLN A 56 0.84 7.35 16.53
C GLN A 56 0.49 7.43 15.05
N LEU A 57 0.57 6.31 14.34
CA LEU A 57 0.25 6.23 12.92
C LEU A 57 -0.45 4.90 12.60
N GLU A 58 -1.33 4.94 11.60
CA GLU A 58 -2.03 3.77 11.06
C GLU A 58 -1.46 3.42 9.69
N VAL A 59 -0.94 2.20 9.54
CA VAL A 59 -0.46 1.67 8.26
C VAL A 59 -1.58 0.88 7.60
N GLY A 60 -2.08 1.37 6.47
CA GLY A 60 -3.09 0.68 5.68
C GLY A 60 -2.53 -0.52 4.91
N SER A 61 -3.41 -1.44 4.52
CA SER A 61 -3.04 -2.51 3.58
C SER A 61 -2.81 -1.93 2.18
N PRO A 62 -1.82 -2.40 1.42
CA PRO A 62 -1.66 -2.01 0.03
C PRO A 62 -2.92 -2.39 -0.75
N LYS A 63 -3.55 -1.41 -1.42
CA LYS A 63 -4.67 -1.68 -2.33
C LYS A 63 -4.14 -2.55 -3.47
N ARG A 64 -4.49 -3.84 -3.48
CA ARG A 64 -4.26 -4.70 -4.66
C ARG A 64 -5.09 -4.13 -5.80
N HIS A 65 -4.43 -3.45 -6.73
CA HIS A 65 -5.02 -3.15 -8.03
C HIS A 65 -5.06 -4.48 -8.78
N PHE A 66 -6.21 -5.14 -8.79
CA PHE A 66 -6.45 -6.22 -9.75
C PHE A 66 -6.65 -5.55 -11.11
N PRO A 67 -5.72 -5.67 -12.07
CA PRO A 67 -6.00 -5.23 -13.41
C PRO A 67 -7.16 -6.09 -13.92
N LEU A 68 -8.36 -5.53 -13.99
CA LEU A 68 -9.42 -6.13 -14.78
C LEU A 68 -8.89 -6.19 -16.21
N PRO A 69 -8.80 -7.36 -16.86
CA PRO A 69 -8.36 -7.43 -18.25
C PRO A 69 -9.43 -6.75 -19.11
N ALA A 70 -9.21 -5.46 -19.42
CA ALA A 70 -10.13 -4.63 -20.19
C ALA A 70 -10.40 -5.16 -21.61
N ILE A 71 -9.64 -6.17 -22.05
CA ILE A 71 -9.64 -6.69 -23.42
C ILE A 71 -10.54 -7.94 -23.57
N GLY A 72 -10.97 -8.59 -22.47
CA GLY A 72 -11.72 -9.85 -22.54
C GLY A 72 -13.26 -9.73 -22.57
N ALA A 73 -13.83 -8.74 -21.88
CA ALA A 73 -15.27 -8.70 -21.65
C ALA A 73 -16.07 -8.17 -22.86
N ALA A 74 -15.54 -7.19 -23.58
CA ALA A 74 -16.24 -6.62 -24.74
C ALA A 74 -16.22 -7.55 -25.96
N GLY A 75 -15.07 -8.20 -26.24
CA GLY A 75 -14.92 -9.10 -27.38
C GLY A 75 -15.74 -10.38 -27.27
N THR A 76 -15.87 -10.95 -26.06
CA THR A 76 -16.68 -12.14 -25.82
C THR A 76 -18.17 -11.88 -25.99
N LEU A 77 -18.68 -10.75 -25.51
CA LEU A 77 -20.08 -10.35 -25.74
C LEU A 77 -20.39 -10.18 -27.23
N ILE A 78 -19.49 -9.54 -28.00
CA ILE A 78 -19.67 -9.36 -29.45
C ILE A 78 -19.68 -10.71 -30.18
N ALA A 79 -18.76 -11.63 -29.84
CA ALA A 79 -18.69 -12.95 -30.46
C ALA A 79 -19.95 -13.80 -30.19
N ILE A 80 -20.48 -13.76 -28.96
CA ILE A 80 -21.72 -14.44 -28.57
C ILE A 80 -22.92 -13.89 -29.34
N ILE A 81 -23.02 -12.56 -29.47
CA ILE A 81 -24.11 -11.92 -30.22
C ILE A 81 -24.06 -12.33 -31.69
N LEU A 82 -22.87 -12.32 -32.32
CA LEU A 82 -22.71 -12.73 -33.71
C LEU A 82 -23.06 -14.21 -33.94
N THR A 83 -22.69 -15.11 -33.02
CA THR A 83 -23.04 -16.53 -33.13
C THR A 83 -24.55 -16.76 -33.03
N LEU A 84 -25.26 -16.05 -32.14
CA LEU A 84 -26.72 -16.14 -32.03
C LEU A 84 -27.43 -15.64 -33.30
N ILE A 85 -26.95 -14.56 -33.90
CA ILE A 85 -27.50 -14.01 -35.15
C ILE A 85 -27.31 -15.01 -36.30
N ILE A 86 -26.11 -15.56 -36.46
CA ILE A 86 -25.81 -16.57 -37.49
C ILE A 86 -26.68 -17.81 -37.30
N PHE A 87 -26.85 -18.28 -36.07
CA PHE A 87 -27.71 -19.42 -35.77
C PHE A 87 -29.17 -19.16 -36.16
N LYS A 88 -29.73 -18.00 -35.79
CA LYS A 88 -31.09 -17.60 -36.16
C LYS A 88 -31.29 -17.55 -37.68
N ILE A 89 -30.35 -16.97 -38.43
CA ILE A 89 -30.44 -16.88 -39.90
C ILE A 89 -30.43 -18.28 -40.52
N ASN A 90 -29.53 -19.16 -40.07
CA ASN A 90 -29.46 -20.52 -40.60
C ASN A 90 -30.71 -21.34 -40.29
N VAL A 91 -31.28 -21.23 -39.09
CA VAL A 91 -32.53 -21.92 -38.72
C VAL A 91 -33.72 -21.42 -39.55
N VAL A 92 -33.86 -20.11 -39.76
CA VAL A 92 -34.91 -19.55 -40.62
C VAL A 92 -34.77 -20.00 -42.07
N ARG A 93 -33.53 -20.07 -42.57
CA ARG A 93 -33.22 -20.54 -43.94
C ARG A 93 -33.52 -22.02 -44.13
N LEU A 94 -33.37 -22.83 -43.09
CA LEU A 94 -33.73 -24.26 -43.07
C LEU A 94 -35.24 -24.48 -43.01
N HIS A 95 -36.00 -23.59 -42.36
CA HIS A 95 -37.46 -23.71 -42.28
C HIS A 95 -38.19 -23.20 -43.53
N ASN A 96 -37.57 -22.32 -44.31
CA ASN A 96 -38.13 -21.74 -45.54
C ASN A 96 -37.68 -22.47 -46.82
N ARG A 97 -37.20 -23.71 -46.70
CA ARG A 97 -36.94 -24.66 -47.79
C ARG A 97 -37.82 -25.88 -47.62
#